data_AF-A0A2J0LKK9-F1
#
_entry.id   AF-A0A2J0LKK9-F1
#
_cell.length_a   1.000
_cell.length_b   1.000
_cell.length_c   1.000
_cell.angle_alpha   90.00
_cell.angle_beta   90.00
_cell.angle_gamma   90.00
#
_symmetry.space_group_name_H-M   'P 1'
#
loop_
_entity.id
_entity.type
_entity.pdbx_description
1 polymer ?
#
loop_
_entity_poly.entity_id
_entity_poly.type
_entity_poly.pdbx_seq_one_letter_code
_entity_poly.pdbx_strand_id
1 'polypeptide(L)'
;MKKINYILLFAAGFIVIFCAQNLYGFDAMAQYNKAIRYIKMKQPDFALMEFRGVARDFPKSVFARKAMFAMAEYYYDNKIYYDAIDNFTRYINDYPKSKASVFAKAYLLKITQDIKYPSPDEKKAFETIKNDFFSKPLFLILKEYKKTSYKSPSLNRFRIKHNPDNIELYRNNQIFLTLTP
;
A
#
# COMPACT_ATOMS: atom_id res chain seq x y z
N MET A 1 48.47 -8.05 29.66
CA MET A 1 47.55 -7.92 28.50
C MET A 1 46.13 -8.28 28.96
N LYS A 2 45.18 -7.34 29.01
CA LYS A 2 43.79 -7.63 29.43
C LYS A 2 43.06 -8.40 28.33
N LYS A 3 42.58 -9.62 28.62
CA LYS A 3 41.69 -10.37 27.71
C LYS A 3 40.36 -9.63 27.60
N ILE A 4 40.05 -9.13 26.42
CA ILE A 4 38.74 -8.53 26.11
C ILE A 4 37.70 -9.65 26.15
N ASN A 5 36.64 -9.46 26.93
CA ASN A 5 35.56 -10.42 27.06
C ASN A 5 34.60 -10.25 25.87
N TYR A 6 34.82 -11.03 24.81
CA TYR A 6 34.07 -10.95 23.55
C TYR A 6 32.55 -11.11 23.71
N ILE A 7 32.09 -11.76 24.78
CA ILE A 7 30.65 -11.90 25.10
C ILE A 7 30.03 -10.54 25.47
N LEU A 8 30.73 -9.74 26.30
CA LEU A 8 30.28 -8.39 26.67
C LEU A 8 30.31 -7.44 25.48
N LEU A 9 31.30 -7.58 24.59
CA LEU A 9 31.41 -6.78 23.38
C LEU A 9 30.30 -7.10 22.36
N PHE A 10 29.94 -8.38 22.23
CA PHE A 10 28.83 -8.83 21.39
C PHE A 10 27.47 -8.38 21.96
N ALA A 11 27.27 -8.49 23.28
CA ALA A 11 26.06 -8.01 23.94
C ALA A 11 25.87 -6.49 23.79
N ALA A 12 26.94 -5.70 23.95
CA ALA A 12 26.90 -4.25 23.74
C ALA A 12 26.57 -3.90 22.27
N GLY A 13 27.16 -4.61 21.29
CA GLY A 13 26.84 -4.44 19.88
C GLY A 13 25.38 -4.75 19.56
N PHE A 14 24.83 -5.82 20.14
CA PHE A 14 23.42 -6.18 19.97
C PHE A 14 22.46 -5.14 20.56
N ILE A 15 22.79 -4.58 21.72
CA ILE A 15 22.00 -3.50 22.36
C ILE A 15 22.02 -2.23 21.50
N VAL A 16 23.17 -1.84 20.95
CA VAL A 16 23.29 -0.66 20.06
C VAL A 16 22.50 -0.85 18.77
N ILE A 17 22.59 -2.03 18.15
CA ILE A 17 21.83 -2.36 16.93
C ILE A 17 20.32 -2.35 17.21
N PHE A 18 19.89 -2.94 18.33
CA PHE A 18 18.47 -2.95 18.72
C PHE A 18 17.95 -1.54 19.02
N CYS A 19 18.74 -0.71 19.72
CA CYS A 19 18.39 0.69 19.97
C CYS A 19 18.29 1.51 18.67
N ALA A 20 19.21 1.32 17.73
CA ALA A 20 19.19 2.02 16.44
C ALA A 20 17.97 1.62 15.58
N GLN A 21 17.58 0.34 15.58
CA GLN A 21 16.38 -0.12 14.88
C GLN A 21 15.09 0.44 15.51
N ASN A 22 15.03 0.50 16.84
CA ASN A 22 13.90 1.09 17.55
C ASN A 22 13.78 2.59 17.26
N LEU A 23 14.90 3.32 17.28
CA LEU A 23 14.93 4.76 16.96
C LEU A 23 14.50 5.02 15.51
N TYR A 24 15.01 4.23 14.55
CA TYR A 24 14.61 4.30 13.15
C TYR A 24 13.09 4.09 12.95
N GLY A 25 12.51 3.13 13.68
CA GLY A 25 11.06 2.89 13.65
C GLY A 25 10.25 4.03 14.27
N PHE A 26 10.75 4.64 15.34
CA PHE A 26 10.10 5.76 16.02
C PHE A 26 10.03 7.01 15.14
N ASP A 27 11.15 7.39 14.51
CA ASP A 27 11.21 8.57 13.64
C ASP A 27 10.29 8.41 12.41
N ALA A 28 10.29 7.22 11.80
CA ALA A 28 9.38 6.87 10.72
C ALA A 28 7.91 7.01 11.14
N MET A 29 7.56 6.56 12.34
CA MET A 29 6.22 6.68 12.89
C MET A 29 5.83 8.14 13.13
N ALA A 30 6.74 8.95 13.68
CA ALA A 30 6.49 10.36 13.96
C ALA A 30 6.20 11.14 12.67
N GLN A 31 7.02 10.97 11.64
CA GLN A 31 6.82 11.64 10.35
C GLN A 31 5.54 11.14 9.66
N TYR A 32 5.29 9.83 9.68
CA TYR A 32 4.04 9.26 9.16
C TYR A 32 2.81 9.83 9.87
N ASN A 33 2.86 9.97 11.21
CA ASN A 33 1.75 10.55 11.97
C ASN A 33 1.52 12.03 11.62
N LYS A 34 2.57 12.78 11.28
CA LYS A 34 2.45 14.14 10.76
C LYS A 34 1.67 14.15 9.44
N ALA A 35 1.97 13.24 8.52
CA ALA A 35 1.19 13.05 7.28
C ALA A 35 -0.29 12.76 7.57
N ILE A 36 -0.57 11.84 8.51
CA ILE A 36 -1.95 11.52 8.92
C ILE A 36 -2.69 12.74 9.50
N ARG A 37 -2.00 13.61 10.25
CA ARG A 37 -2.60 14.86 10.75
C ARG A 37 -3.02 15.76 9.59
N TYR A 38 -2.18 15.92 8.58
CA TYR A 38 -2.52 16.69 7.38
C TYR A 38 -3.72 16.10 6.62
N ILE A 39 -3.80 14.77 6.47
CA ILE A 39 -5.00 14.12 5.91
C ILE A 39 -6.26 14.48 6.71
N LYS A 40 -6.20 14.42 8.04
CA LYS A 40 -7.33 14.79 8.91
C LYS A 40 -7.72 16.27 8.80
N MET A 41 -6.74 17.14 8.53
CA MET A 41 -6.94 18.57 8.29
C MET A 41 -7.41 18.88 6.86
N LYS A 42 -7.69 17.86 6.03
CA LYS A 42 -8.06 18.01 4.62
C LYS A 42 -6.99 18.75 3.80
N GLN A 43 -5.72 18.51 4.15
CA GLN A 43 -4.54 19.09 3.52
C GLN A 43 -3.70 17.98 2.84
N PRO A 44 -4.21 17.38 1.75
CA PRO A 44 -3.59 16.20 1.15
C PRO A 44 -2.21 16.48 0.52
N ASP A 45 -1.94 17.69 0.05
CA ASP A 45 -0.66 18.06 -0.55
C ASP A 45 0.48 18.04 0.48
N PHE A 46 0.22 18.62 1.66
CA PHE A 46 1.16 18.56 2.78
C PHE A 46 1.34 17.13 3.29
N ALA A 47 0.26 16.33 3.29
CA ALA A 47 0.38 14.91 3.62
C ALA A 47 1.26 14.16 2.62
N LEU A 48 1.14 14.44 1.31
CA LEU A 48 1.98 13.85 0.27
C LEU A 48 3.46 14.17 0.51
N MET A 49 3.80 15.41 0.86
CA MET A 49 5.18 15.80 1.18
C MET A 49 5.75 14.96 2.32
N GLU A 50 4.99 14.78 3.40
CA GLU A 50 5.42 13.98 4.54
C GLU A 50 5.50 12.48 4.19
N PHE A 51 4.57 11.95 3.41
CA PHE A 51 4.64 10.56 2.94
C PHE A 51 5.85 10.29 2.05
N ARG A 52 6.20 11.22 1.15
CA ARG A 52 7.43 11.14 0.35
C ARG A 52 8.67 11.13 1.24
N GLY A 53 8.68 11.97 2.28
CA GLY A 53 9.74 11.95 3.30
C GLY A 53 9.86 10.59 3.98
N VAL A 54 8.73 10.00 4.43
CA VAL A 54 8.73 8.65 5.03
C VAL A 54 9.30 7.60 4.08
N ALA A 55 8.92 7.62 2.81
CA ALA A 55 9.40 6.65 1.82
C ALA A 55 10.90 6.83 1.50
N ARG A 56 11.40 8.07 1.49
CA ARG A 56 12.81 8.40 1.21
C ARG A 56 13.72 8.11 2.39
N ASP A 57 13.34 8.59 3.57
CA ASP A 57 14.19 8.60 4.76
C ASP A 57 14.08 7.26 5.52
N PHE A 58 12.90 6.61 5.42
CA PHE A 58 12.60 5.37 6.14
C PHE A 58 12.13 4.22 5.23
N PRO A 59 12.81 3.89 4.11
CA PRO A 59 12.32 2.98 3.07
C PRO A 59 12.04 1.55 3.55
N LYS A 60 12.71 1.09 4.62
CA LYS A 60 12.51 -0.25 5.19
C LYS A 60 11.43 -0.30 6.27
N SER A 61 10.89 0.85 6.67
CA SER A 61 9.88 0.91 7.73
C SER A 61 8.52 0.38 7.24
N VAL A 62 7.72 -0.15 8.17
CA VAL A 62 6.32 -0.51 7.89
C VAL A 62 5.47 0.69 7.47
N PHE A 63 5.93 1.91 7.78
CA PHE A 63 5.29 3.17 7.43
C PHE A 63 5.58 3.60 6.00
N ALA A 64 6.76 3.29 5.45
CA ALA A 64 7.07 3.53 4.03
C ALA A 64 6.11 2.77 3.12
N ARG A 65 5.83 1.50 3.42
CA ARG A 65 4.78 0.74 2.71
C ARG A 65 3.43 1.46 2.75
N LYS A 66 2.99 1.90 3.94
CA LYS A 66 1.70 2.60 4.08
C LYS A 66 1.70 3.93 3.32
N ALA A 67 2.76 4.71 3.45
CA ALA A 67 2.96 5.97 2.77
C ALA A 67 2.90 5.82 1.24
N MET A 68 3.54 4.79 0.70
CA MET A 68 3.52 4.48 -0.74
C MET A 68 2.10 4.25 -1.27
N PHE A 69 1.27 3.49 -0.53
CA PHE A 69 -0.14 3.33 -0.91
C PHE A 69 -0.90 4.67 -0.88
N ALA A 70 -0.66 5.49 0.15
CA ALA A 70 -1.30 6.80 0.29
C ALA A 70 -0.90 7.78 -0.82
N MET A 71 0.38 7.77 -1.22
CA MET A 71 0.89 8.54 -2.35
C MET A 71 0.22 8.12 -3.65
N ALA A 72 0.10 6.81 -3.89
CA ALA A 72 -0.59 6.28 -5.07
C ALA A 72 -2.07 6.68 -5.11
N GLU A 73 -2.77 6.65 -3.97
CA GLU A 73 -4.15 7.16 -3.86
C GLU A 73 -4.23 8.66 -4.14
N TYR A 74 -3.29 9.46 -3.61
CA TYR A 74 -3.22 10.88 -3.90
C TYR A 74 -3.09 11.14 -5.40
N TYR A 75 -2.18 10.44 -6.09
CA TYR A 75 -2.01 10.62 -7.53
C TYR A 75 -3.27 10.21 -8.30
N TYR A 76 -3.91 9.10 -7.91
CA TYR A 76 -5.17 8.67 -8.49
C TYR A 76 -6.28 9.73 -8.33
N ASP A 77 -6.47 10.22 -7.10
CA ASP A 77 -7.52 11.20 -6.77
C ASP A 77 -7.32 12.53 -7.51
N ASN A 78 -6.07 12.88 -7.82
CA ASN A 78 -5.70 14.06 -8.60
C ASN A 78 -5.61 13.79 -10.11
N LYS A 79 -6.02 12.61 -10.59
CA LYS A 79 -5.97 12.18 -11.99
C LYS A 79 -4.56 12.15 -12.61
N ILE A 80 -3.54 12.09 -11.77
CA ILE A 80 -2.13 11.93 -12.17
C ILE A 80 -1.87 10.44 -12.37
N TYR A 81 -2.48 9.86 -13.40
CA TYR A 81 -2.55 8.41 -13.55
C TYR A 81 -1.20 7.73 -13.79
N TYR A 82 -0.26 8.40 -14.45
CA TYR A 82 1.07 7.86 -14.67
C TYR A 82 1.78 7.53 -13.34
N ASP A 83 1.85 8.52 -12.43
CA ASP A 83 2.43 8.32 -11.10
C ASP A 83 1.61 7.33 -10.25
N ALA A 84 0.29 7.33 -10.38
CA ALA A 84 -0.56 6.37 -9.69
C ALA A 84 -0.27 4.92 -10.14
N ILE A 85 -0.16 4.69 -11.45
CA ILE A 85 0.17 3.37 -12.02
C ILE A 85 1.54 2.92 -11.55
N ASP A 86 2.57 3.78 -11.64
CA ASP A 86 3.92 3.44 -11.21
C ASP A 86 3.95 3.04 -9.73
N ASN A 87 3.35 3.86 -8.86
CA ASN A 87 3.35 3.59 -7.43
C ASN A 87 2.50 2.36 -7.07
N PHE A 88 1.33 2.14 -7.67
CA PHE A 88 0.55 0.93 -7.39
C PHE A 88 1.21 -0.33 -7.94
N THR A 89 1.82 -0.27 -9.12
CA THR A 89 2.55 -1.40 -9.72
C THR A 89 3.73 -1.81 -8.84
N ARG A 90 4.53 -0.83 -8.42
CA ARG A 90 5.62 -1.10 -7.49
C ARG A 90 5.10 -1.63 -6.14
N TYR A 91 3.98 -1.11 -5.64
CA TYR A 91 3.38 -1.57 -4.39
C TYR A 91 2.97 -3.05 -4.43
N ILE A 92 2.34 -3.51 -5.53
CA ILE A 92 1.93 -4.92 -5.65
C ILE A 92 3.13 -5.86 -5.83
N ASN A 93 4.24 -5.37 -6.40
CA ASN A 93 5.49 -6.12 -6.55
C ASN A 93 6.25 -6.23 -5.23
N ASP A 94 6.38 -5.12 -4.51
CA ASP A 94 7.12 -5.06 -3.24
C ASP A 94 6.31 -5.69 -2.08
N TYR A 95 4.98 -5.61 -2.13
CA TYR A 95 4.09 -6.03 -1.04
C TYR A 95 2.90 -6.91 -1.47
N PRO A 96 3.13 -8.00 -2.24
CA PRO A 96 2.07 -8.80 -2.87
C PRO A 96 1.09 -9.43 -1.87
N LYS A 97 1.57 -9.80 -0.68
CA LYS A 97 0.78 -10.43 0.39
C LYS A 97 0.10 -9.44 1.34
N SER A 98 0.25 -8.13 1.12
CA SER A 98 -0.37 -7.13 1.99
C SER A 98 -1.88 -7.04 1.77
N LYS A 99 -2.65 -6.76 2.83
CA LYS A 99 -4.10 -6.55 2.72
C LYS A 99 -4.48 -5.44 1.72
N ALA A 100 -3.60 -4.45 1.53
CA ALA A 100 -3.85 -3.36 0.58
C ALA A 100 -3.51 -3.75 -0.87
N SER A 101 -2.76 -4.83 -1.11
CA SER A 101 -2.35 -5.28 -2.45
C SER A 101 -3.54 -5.52 -3.38
N VAL A 102 -4.61 -6.15 -2.87
CA VAL A 102 -5.85 -6.34 -3.64
C VAL A 102 -6.51 -5.02 -4.03
N PHE A 103 -6.43 -3.99 -3.18
CA PHE A 103 -6.98 -2.67 -3.49
C PHE A 103 -6.06 -1.86 -4.41
N ALA A 104 -4.74 -2.04 -4.34
CA ALA A 104 -3.81 -1.49 -5.31
C ALA A 104 -4.07 -2.06 -6.72
N LYS A 105 -4.27 -3.38 -6.82
CA LYS A 105 -4.72 -4.04 -8.06
C LYS A 105 -6.05 -3.47 -8.57
N ALA A 106 -7.00 -3.20 -7.67
CA ALA A 106 -8.27 -2.57 -8.05
C ALA A 106 -8.09 -1.15 -8.57
N TYR A 107 -7.22 -0.34 -7.97
CA TYR A 107 -6.89 0.98 -8.50
C TYR A 107 -6.31 0.90 -9.90
N LEU A 108 -5.37 -0.03 -10.13
CA LEU A 108 -4.81 -0.27 -11.46
C LEU A 108 -5.89 -0.62 -12.50
N LEU A 109 -6.81 -1.53 -12.18
CA LEU A 109 -7.96 -1.86 -13.05
C LEU A 109 -8.95 -0.71 -13.21
N LYS A 110 -9.10 0.16 -12.19
CA LYS A 110 -9.99 1.32 -12.30
C LYS A 110 -9.39 2.38 -13.21
N ILE A 111 -8.09 2.64 -13.07
CA ILE A 111 -7.36 3.61 -13.91
C ILE A 111 -7.51 3.25 -15.40
N THR A 112 -7.52 1.97 -15.74
CA THR A 112 -7.60 1.54 -17.15
C THR A 112 -8.95 1.76 -17.78
N GLN A 113 -10.01 1.66 -16.98
CA GLN A 113 -11.36 2.03 -17.42
C GLN A 113 -11.46 3.54 -17.66
N ASP A 114 -10.62 4.32 -16.97
CA ASP A 114 -10.61 5.78 -17.03
C ASP A 114 -9.65 6.31 -18.14
N ILE A 115 -8.62 5.55 -18.53
CA ILE A 115 -7.66 5.91 -19.60
C ILE A 115 -8.22 5.58 -20.99
N LYS A 116 -8.17 6.55 -21.91
CA LYS A 116 -8.68 6.43 -23.28
C LYS A 116 -7.88 5.46 -24.17
N TYR A 117 -6.55 5.42 -24.01
CA TYR A 117 -5.64 4.64 -24.85
C TYR A 117 -4.53 3.99 -24.01
N PRO A 118 -4.82 2.90 -23.27
CA PRO A 118 -3.78 2.18 -22.55
C PRO A 118 -2.82 1.51 -23.55
N SER A 119 -1.53 1.49 -23.20
CA SER A 119 -0.50 0.82 -24.00
C SER A 119 -0.74 -0.70 -24.08
N PRO A 120 -0.17 -1.40 -25.07
CA PRO A 120 -0.31 -2.86 -25.17
C PRO A 120 0.17 -3.60 -23.91
N ASP A 121 1.26 -3.15 -23.30
CA ASP A 121 1.84 -3.75 -22.10
C ASP A 121 0.93 -3.53 -20.88
N GLU A 122 0.41 -2.32 -20.75
CA GLU A 122 -0.63 -1.97 -19.76
C GLU A 122 -1.83 -2.91 -19.91
N LYS A 123 -2.45 -2.97 -21.10
CA LYS A 123 -3.60 -3.86 -21.36
C LYS A 123 -3.32 -5.30 -20.91
N LYS A 124 -2.16 -5.85 -21.27
CA LYS A 124 -1.77 -7.21 -20.89
C LYS A 124 -1.62 -7.38 -19.38
N ALA A 125 -0.97 -6.43 -18.70
CA ALA A 125 -0.82 -6.44 -17.25
C ALA A 125 -2.18 -6.39 -16.55
N PHE A 126 -3.09 -5.55 -17.05
CA PHE A 126 -4.41 -5.38 -16.46
C PHE A 126 -5.34 -6.57 -16.69
N GLU A 127 -5.29 -7.23 -17.84
CA GLU A 127 -5.98 -8.51 -18.03
C GLU A 127 -5.46 -9.58 -17.06
N THR A 128 -4.15 -9.62 -16.84
CA THR A 128 -3.54 -10.54 -15.86
C THR A 128 -4.05 -10.24 -14.45
N ILE A 129 -4.12 -8.96 -14.06
CA ILE A 129 -4.68 -8.53 -12.77
C ILE A 129 -6.17 -8.86 -12.67
N LYS A 130 -6.96 -8.64 -13.72
CA LYS A 130 -8.40 -8.98 -13.75
C LYS A 130 -8.59 -10.48 -13.52
N ASN A 131 -7.84 -11.32 -14.21
CA ASN A 131 -7.91 -12.77 -14.09
C ASN A 131 -7.50 -13.26 -12.68
N ASP A 132 -6.55 -12.60 -12.03
CA ASP A 132 -6.14 -12.90 -10.65
C ASP A 132 -7.32 -12.76 -9.66
N PHE A 133 -8.24 -11.82 -9.86
CA PHE A 133 -9.44 -11.67 -9.02
C PHE A 133 -10.41 -12.86 -9.09
N PHE A 134 -10.47 -13.55 -10.22
CA PHE A 134 -11.33 -14.72 -10.43
C PHE A 134 -10.60 -16.05 -10.17
N SER A 135 -9.31 -16.00 -9.89
CA SER A 135 -8.51 -17.20 -9.60
C SER A 135 -8.75 -17.72 -8.18
N LYS A 136 -8.75 -19.06 -8.02
CA LYS A 136 -9.04 -19.78 -6.76
C LYS A 136 -8.22 -19.35 -5.52
N PRO A 137 -6.96 -18.87 -5.61
CA PRO A 137 -6.20 -18.39 -4.44
C PRO A 137 -6.89 -17.25 -3.70
N LEU A 138 -7.51 -16.31 -4.41
CA LEU A 138 -8.16 -15.16 -3.78
C LEU A 138 -9.42 -15.59 -3.03
N PHE A 139 -10.23 -16.47 -3.60
CA PHE A 139 -11.41 -17.03 -2.91
C PHE A 139 -11.04 -17.80 -1.64
N LEU A 140 -9.96 -18.59 -1.64
CA LEU A 140 -9.49 -19.35 -0.47
C LEU A 140 -8.91 -18.43 0.62
N ILE A 141 -8.10 -17.43 0.24
CA ILE A 141 -7.64 -16.38 1.16
C ILE A 141 -8.83 -15.60 1.71
N LEU A 142 -9.89 -15.37 0.94
CA LEU A 142 -11.04 -14.59 1.38
C LEU A 142 -12.05 -15.39 2.22
N LYS A 143 -12.12 -16.71 2.04
CA LYS A 143 -13.00 -17.59 2.83
C LYS A 143 -12.55 -17.68 4.29
N GLU A 144 -11.24 -17.60 4.55
CA GLU A 144 -10.69 -17.44 5.91
C GLU A 144 -10.86 -16.00 6.45
N TYR A 145 -11.05 -15.01 5.58
CA TYR A 145 -11.15 -13.59 5.91
C TYR A 145 -12.57 -13.05 5.64
N LYS A 146 -13.56 -13.51 6.43
CA LYS A 146 -14.91 -12.91 6.48
C LYS A 146 -14.80 -11.37 6.54
N LYS A 147 -15.18 -10.68 5.45
CA LYS A 147 -15.11 -9.22 5.23
C LYS A 147 -13.67 -8.66 5.19
N THR A 148 -12.99 -8.73 4.04
CA THR A 148 -11.80 -7.91 3.75
C THR A 148 -12.21 -6.44 3.68
N SER A 149 -12.16 -5.78 4.84
CA SER A 149 -12.16 -4.33 4.93
C SER A 149 -10.74 -3.83 5.09
N TYR A 150 -10.43 -2.73 4.41
CA TYR A 150 -9.15 -2.04 4.53
C TYR A 150 -9.41 -0.56 4.73
N LYS A 151 -8.67 0.06 5.64
CA LYS A 151 -8.67 1.52 5.80
C LYS A 151 -7.29 2.03 5.41
N SER A 152 -7.23 2.85 4.37
CA SER A 152 -5.97 3.42 3.92
C SER A 152 -5.54 4.60 4.79
N PRO A 153 -4.27 5.05 4.68
CA PRO A 153 -3.79 6.24 5.37
C PRO A 153 -4.54 7.51 4.94
N SER A 154 -5.01 7.57 3.70
CA SER A 154 -5.87 8.63 3.15
C SER A 154 -7.32 8.57 3.67
N LEU A 155 -7.58 7.75 4.70
CA LEU A 155 -8.86 7.54 5.36
C LEU A 155 -9.95 6.89 4.50
N ASN A 156 -9.61 6.43 3.29
CA ASN A 156 -10.52 5.67 2.46
C ASN A 156 -10.82 4.30 3.08
N ARG A 157 -12.09 3.89 3.05
CA ARG A 157 -12.53 2.57 3.53
C ARG A 157 -12.90 1.70 2.33
N PHE A 158 -12.30 0.53 2.27
CA PHE A 158 -12.54 -0.43 1.21
C PHE A 158 -13.24 -1.67 1.71
N ARG A 159 -14.04 -2.29 0.84
CA ARG A 159 -14.63 -3.62 1.06
C ARG A 159 -14.80 -4.33 -0.28
N ILE A 160 -14.70 -5.66 -0.25
CA ILE A 160 -14.95 -6.52 -1.41
C ILE A 160 -16.19 -7.36 -1.14
N LYS A 161 -17.08 -7.46 -2.13
CA LYS A 161 -18.25 -8.33 -2.12
C LYS A 161 -18.17 -9.26 -3.33
N HIS A 162 -18.19 -10.56 -3.08
CA HIS A 162 -18.30 -11.57 -4.12
C HIS A 162 -19.78 -11.89 -4.31
N ASN A 163 -20.26 -11.70 -5.52
CA ASN A 163 -21.57 -12.14 -5.97
C ASN A 163 -21.38 -13.34 -6.93
N PRO A 164 -22.44 -14.10 -7.26
CA PRO A 164 -22.34 -15.21 -8.21
C PRO A 164 -21.78 -14.79 -9.58
N ASP A 165 -22.16 -13.60 -10.06
CA ASP A 165 -21.87 -13.17 -11.43
C ASP A 165 -20.77 -12.10 -11.53
N ASN A 166 -20.37 -11.50 -10.41
CA ASN A 166 -19.41 -10.40 -10.39
C ASN A 166 -18.71 -10.24 -9.03
N ILE A 167 -17.66 -9.43 -9.03
CA ILE A 167 -16.97 -8.95 -7.83
C ILE A 167 -17.14 -7.44 -7.76
N GLU A 168 -17.71 -6.96 -6.67
CA GLU A 168 -17.86 -5.53 -6.40
C GLU A 168 -16.85 -5.10 -5.35
N LEU A 169 -16.03 -4.12 -5.72
CA LEU A 169 -15.14 -3.43 -4.81
C LEU A 169 -15.72 -2.07 -4.51
N TYR A 170 -15.72 -1.71 -3.24
CA TYR A 170 -16.25 -0.45 -2.78
C TYR A 170 -15.15 0.39 -2.16
N ARG A 171 -15.27 1.70 -2.33
CA ARG A 171 -14.48 2.73 -1.67
C ARG A 171 -15.45 3.72 -1.04
N ASN A 172 -15.31 3.97 0.27
CA ASN A 172 -16.17 4.87 1.03
C ASN A 172 -17.67 4.58 0.86
N ASN A 173 -18.03 3.29 0.92
CA ASN A 173 -19.38 2.75 0.73
C ASN A 173 -19.98 2.90 -0.68
N GLN A 174 -19.26 3.49 -1.63
CA GLN A 174 -19.66 3.59 -3.03
C GLN A 174 -18.97 2.49 -3.85
N ILE A 175 -19.64 2.02 -4.90
CA ILE A 175 -19.03 1.07 -5.84
C ILE A 175 -17.87 1.80 -6.52
N PHE A 176 -16.68 1.24 -6.36
CA PHE A 176 -15.44 1.75 -6.93
C PHE A 176 -15.08 1.04 -8.23
N LEU A 177 -15.24 -0.29 -8.23
CA LEU A 177 -14.94 -1.14 -9.37
C LEU A 177 -15.86 -2.37 -9.34
N THR A 178 -16.47 -2.67 -10.48
CA THR A 178 -17.21 -3.92 -10.69
C THR A 178 -16.44 -4.75 -11.71
N LEU A 179 -16.14 -5.98 -11.35
CA LEU A 179 -15.48 -6.95 -12.22
C LEU A 179 -16.45 -8.06 -12.56
N THR A 180 -16.67 -8.27 -13.85
CA THR A 180 -17.31 -9.47 -14.38
C THR A 180 -16.23 -10.41 -14.91
N PRO A 181 -16.49 -11.73 -14.95
CA PRO A 181 -15.63 -12.69 -15.64
C PRO A 181 -15.19 -12.18 -17.02
#